data_AF-A0A1Q7FH18-F1
#
_entry.id   AF-A0A1Q7FH18-F1
#
_cell.length_a   1.000
_cell.length_b   1.000
_cell.length_c   1.000
_cell.angle_alpha   90.00
_cell.angle_beta   90.00
_cell.angle_gamma   90.00
#
_symmetry.space_group_name_H-M   'P 1'
#
loop_
_entity.id
_entity.type
_entity.pdbx_description
1 polymer ?
#
loop_
_entity_poly.entity_id
_entity_poly.type
_entity_poly.pdbx_seq_one_letter_code
_entity_poly.pdbx_strand_id
1 'polypeptide(L)'
;MNAEDSGHLELKELYKLLKKEIETPSLQDIEPDTFKRIAAVLGNLKGQGYEGVEAKMRDRMTELLSQAARILIEARQAKIRSGNEPLDYSKLTDEEKYVLDGRRSSEGRVSEVIAATVKGRPKVLESISSRMRSKQIVVRFVRPIEAFVGVDMNKYGPFQQEDVASLPFENARSIIEGGAAVEVHVE
;
A
#
# COMPACT_ATOMS: atom_id res chain seq x y z
N MET A 1 34.75 14.99 16.36
CA MET A 1 34.55 13.53 16.23
C MET A 1 33.50 13.36 15.16
N ASN A 2 33.92 12.93 13.98
CA ASN A 2 33.19 13.02 12.72
C ASN A 2 31.95 12.11 12.74
N ALA A 3 30.79 12.68 12.45
CA ALA A 3 29.65 11.92 11.94
C ALA A 3 29.83 11.82 10.42
N GLU A 4 30.85 11.04 10.01
CA GLU A 4 31.06 10.67 8.61
C GLU A 4 30.14 9.50 8.26
N ASP A 5 29.42 9.70 7.15
CA ASP A 5 28.97 8.67 6.22
C ASP A 5 27.70 7.86 6.58
N SER A 6 26.57 8.55 6.61
CA SER A 6 25.26 7.92 6.42
C SER A 6 24.81 8.08 4.95
N GLY A 7 25.48 7.40 4.02
CA GLY A 7 25.01 7.09 2.64
C GLY A 7 24.00 8.07 2.03
N HIS A 8 24.38 9.35 1.91
CA HIS A 8 23.50 10.42 1.47
C HIS A 8 23.05 10.19 0.02
N LEU A 9 21.84 9.68 -0.17
CA LEU A 9 21.23 9.63 -1.50
C LEU A 9 20.89 11.05 -1.94
N GLU A 10 21.69 11.61 -2.84
CA GLU A 10 21.45 12.95 -3.37
C GLU A 10 20.34 12.93 -4.44
N LEU A 11 19.66 14.07 -4.65
CA LEU A 11 18.71 14.24 -5.76
C LEU A 11 19.31 13.83 -7.11
N LYS A 12 20.61 14.08 -7.30
CA LYS A 12 21.36 13.70 -8.51
C LYS A 12 21.44 12.19 -8.68
N GLU A 13 21.60 11.43 -7.60
CA GLU A 13 21.66 9.97 -7.64
C GLU A 13 20.29 9.38 -7.95
N LEU A 14 19.24 9.87 -7.28
CA LEU A 14 17.87 9.47 -7.58
C LEU A 14 17.49 9.80 -9.02
N TYR A 15 17.91 10.97 -9.53
CA TYR A 15 17.69 11.34 -10.93
C TYR A 15 18.40 10.38 -11.89
N LYS A 16 19.66 10.01 -11.62
CA LYS A 16 20.40 9.03 -12.45
C LYS A 16 19.71 7.66 -12.44
N LEU A 17 19.27 7.22 -11.27
CA LEU A 17 18.54 5.97 -11.10
C LEU A 17 17.25 5.98 -11.90
N LEU A 18 16.43 7.02 -11.73
CA LEU A 18 15.17 7.20 -12.45
C LEU A 18 15.39 7.26 -13.97
N LYS A 19 16.38 8.03 -14.42
CA LYS A 19 16.71 8.15 -15.84
C LYS A 19 17.05 6.78 -16.43
N LYS A 20 17.94 6.02 -15.77
CA LYS A 20 18.33 4.68 -16.20
C LYS A 20 17.15 3.71 -16.21
N GLU A 21 16.27 3.79 -15.21
CA GLU A 21 15.05 2.99 -15.16
C GLU A 21 14.12 3.32 -16.33
N ILE A 22 13.94 4.58 -16.69
CA ILE A 22 13.08 4.95 -17.84
C ILE A 22 13.69 4.52 -19.18
N GLU A 23 15.01 4.68 -19.34
CA GLU A 23 15.70 4.39 -20.61
C GLU A 23 15.87 2.87 -20.86
N THR A 24 15.92 2.07 -19.80
CA THR A 24 16.10 0.61 -19.91
C THR A 24 14.73 -0.07 -20.07
N PRO A 25 14.47 -0.88 -21.11
CA PRO A 25 13.17 -1.57 -21.24
C PRO A 25 12.93 -2.63 -20.17
N SER A 26 14.00 -3.31 -19.72
CA SER A 26 13.94 -4.34 -18.68
C SER A 26 14.01 -3.74 -17.27
N LEU A 27 13.63 -4.54 -16.28
CA LEU A 27 13.73 -4.16 -14.86
C LEU A 27 15.20 -4.00 -14.48
N GLN A 28 15.55 -2.83 -13.96
CA GLN A 28 16.90 -2.56 -13.49
C GLN A 28 17.17 -3.30 -12.18
N ASP A 29 18.40 -3.76 -11.99
CA ASP A 29 18.89 -4.14 -10.67
C ASP A 29 19.17 -2.87 -9.83
N ILE A 30 18.63 -2.85 -8.62
CA ILE A 30 18.75 -1.74 -7.66
C ILE A 30 19.03 -2.30 -6.28
N GLU A 31 19.67 -1.51 -5.43
CA GLU A 31 19.96 -1.94 -4.06
C GLU A 31 18.66 -2.19 -3.28
N PRO A 32 18.56 -3.27 -2.49
CA PRO A 32 17.32 -3.63 -1.78
C PRO A 32 16.81 -2.55 -0.82
N ASP A 33 17.69 -1.69 -0.32
CA ASP A 33 17.37 -0.60 0.61
C ASP A 33 17.11 0.74 -0.09
N THR A 34 17.10 0.79 -1.42
CA THR A 34 16.90 2.03 -2.21
C THR A 34 15.69 2.83 -1.74
N PHE A 35 14.52 2.19 -1.58
CA PHE A 35 13.31 2.88 -1.13
C PHE A 35 13.38 3.35 0.32
N LYS A 36 14.07 2.59 1.20
CA LYS A 36 14.32 2.99 2.59
C LYS A 36 15.22 4.21 2.66
N ARG A 37 16.28 4.25 1.84
CA ARG A 37 17.19 5.40 1.71
C ARG A 37 16.45 6.65 1.21
N ILE A 38 15.61 6.52 0.19
CA ILE A 38 14.77 7.62 -0.32
C ILE A 38 13.85 8.15 0.80
N ALA A 39 13.17 7.24 1.52
CA ALA A 39 12.27 7.61 2.61
C ALA A 39 13.01 8.32 3.75
N ALA A 40 14.20 7.86 4.12
CA ALA A 40 15.04 8.48 5.14
C ALA A 40 15.46 9.92 4.76
N VAL A 41 15.90 10.13 3.51
CA VAL A 41 16.25 11.47 3.01
C VAL A 41 15.05 12.42 3.02
N LEU A 42 13.89 11.96 2.55
CA LEU A 42 12.65 12.74 2.58
C LEU A 42 12.21 13.07 4.01
N GLY A 43 12.33 12.11 4.94
CA GLY A 43 12.03 12.30 6.36
C GLY A 43 12.93 13.36 6.99
N ASN A 44 14.24 13.27 6.75
CA ASN A 44 15.22 14.22 7.25
C ASN A 44 14.96 15.64 6.73
N LEU A 45 14.67 15.81 5.44
CA LEU A 45 14.36 17.12 4.85
C LEU A 45 13.10 17.73 5.45
N LYS A 46 12.04 16.93 5.66
CA LYS A 46 10.79 17.40 6.26
C LYS A 46 10.95 17.76 7.74
N GLY A 47 11.86 17.09 8.45
CA GLY A 47 12.14 17.36 9.87
C GLY A 47 13.00 18.60 10.12
N GLN A 48 13.63 19.18 9.09
CA GLN A 48 14.46 20.38 9.25
C GLN A 48 13.60 21.64 9.37
N GLY A 49 13.80 22.40 10.46
CA GLY A 49 13.14 23.67 10.72
C GLY A 49 13.88 24.84 10.08
N TYR A 50 13.70 25.03 8.77
CA TYR A 50 14.19 26.23 8.07
C TYR A 50 13.12 27.32 8.02
N GLU A 51 13.56 28.57 7.87
CA GLU A 51 12.70 29.73 7.69
C GLU A 51 13.01 30.47 6.37
N GLY A 52 12.09 31.33 5.93
CA GLY A 52 12.32 32.22 4.80
C GLY A 52 12.64 31.51 3.47
N VAL A 53 13.77 31.86 2.86
CA VAL A 53 14.19 31.33 1.54
C VAL A 53 14.64 29.86 1.63
N GLU A 54 15.29 29.49 2.74
CA GLU A 54 15.75 28.13 2.98
C GLU A 54 14.57 27.15 3.09
N ALA A 55 13.48 27.57 3.74
CA ALA A 55 12.23 26.81 3.80
C ALA A 55 11.67 26.53 2.39
N LYS A 56 11.59 27.55 1.54
CA LYS A 56 11.11 27.41 0.16
C LYS A 56 11.99 26.46 -0.66
N MET A 57 13.30 26.52 -0.48
CA MET A 57 14.24 25.64 -1.14
C MET A 57 14.07 24.19 -0.68
N ARG A 58 13.98 23.96 0.64
CA ARG A 58 13.68 22.64 1.22
C ARG A 58 12.36 22.08 0.72
N ASP A 59 11.30 22.88 0.68
CA ASP A 59 9.98 22.46 0.20
C ASP A 59 10.05 22.02 -1.25
N ARG A 60 10.72 22.81 -2.11
CA ARG A 60 10.90 22.47 -3.52
C ARG A 60 11.76 21.22 -3.72
N MET A 61 12.82 21.04 -2.94
CA MET A 61 13.65 19.83 -2.98
C MET A 61 12.85 18.59 -2.56
N THR A 62 12.05 18.72 -1.49
CA THR A 62 11.19 17.64 -0.99
C THR A 62 10.15 17.24 -2.02
N GLU A 63 9.55 18.22 -2.69
CA GLU A 63 8.59 18.00 -3.77
C GLU A 63 9.23 17.25 -4.94
N LEU A 64 10.39 17.70 -5.43
CA LEU A 64 11.10 17.06 -6.54
C LEU A 64 11.54 15.63 -6.22
N LEU A 65 12.09 15.40 -5.02
CA LEU A 65 12.47 14.05 -4.56
C LEU A 65 11.25 13.14 -4.45
N SER A 66 10.13 13.65 -3.91
CA SER A 66 8.88 12.88 -3.78
C SER A 66 8.32 12.50 -5.15
N GLN A 67 8.33 13.43 -6.11
CA GLN A 67 7.89 13.15 -7.49
C GLN A 67 8.81 12.14 -8.18
N ALA A 68 10.12 12.31 -8.08
CA ALA A 68 11.09 11.37 -8.68
C ALA A 68 10.95 9.96 -8.09
N ALA A 69 10.78 9.84 -6.78
CA ALA A 69 10.54 8.57 -6.10
C ALA A 69 9.24 7.90 -6.57
N ARG A 70 8.15 8.68 -6.67
CA ARG A 70 6.87 8.19 -7.17
C ARG A 70 6.98 7.65 -8.59
N ILE A 71 7.60 8.40 -9.49
CA ILE A 71 7.78 7.99 -10.90
C ILE A 71 8.66 6.73 -10.98
N LEU A 72 9.73 6.65 -10.18
CA LEU A 72 10.61 5.48 -10.13
C LEU A 72 9.82 4.21 -9.75
N ILE A 73 9.04 4.28 -8.68
CA ILE A 73 8.20 3.17 -8.21
C ILE A 73 7.19 2.78 -9.29
N GLU A 74 6.49 3.74 -9.89
CA GLU A 74 5.49 3.46 -10.92
C GLU A 74 6.09 2.82 -12.18
N ALA A 75 7.25 3.31 -12.63
CA ALA A 75 7.96 2.76 -13.78
C ALA A 75 8.38 1.32 -13.54
N ARG A 76 8.96 1.03 -12.37
CA ARG A 76 9.35 -0.33 -11.97
C ARG A 76 8.14 -1.25 -11.86
N GLN A 77 7.05 -0.79 -11.23
CA GLN A 77 5.81 -1.56 -11.13
C GLN A 77 5.19 -1.86 -12.50
N ALA A 78 5.27 -0.94 -13.46
CA ALA A 78 4.83 -1.19 -14.83
C ALA A 78 5.63 -2.34 -15.48
N LYS A 79 6.95 -2.36 -15.30
CA LYS A 79 7.82 -3.43 -15.81
C LYS A 79 7.64 -4.76 -15.10
N ILE A 80 7.40 -4.76 -13.80
CA ILE A 80 7.07 -5.98 -13.05
C ILE A 80 5.76 -6.58 -13.56
N ARG A 81 4.77 -5.75 -13.92
CA ARG A 81 3.50 -6.22 -14.50
C ARG A 81 3.63 -6.72 -15.94
N SER A 82 4.41 -6.04 -16.77
CA SER A 82 4.59 -6.41 -18.18
C SER A 82 5.71 -7.43 -18.41
N GLY A 83 6.48 -7.76 -17.38
CA GLY A 83 7.59 -8.71 -17.46
C GLY A 83 7.08 -10.10 -17.81
N ASN A 84 7.82 -10.81 -18.67
CA ASN A 84 7.56 -12.22 -18.91
C ASN A 84 7.91 -13.04 -17.67
N GLU A 85 7.10 -14.07 -17.41
CA GLU A 85 7.46 -15.07 -16.41
C GLU A 85 8.52 -16.04 -16.97
N PRO A 86 9.51 -16.47 -16.17
CA PRO A 86 9.66 -16.19 -14.74
C PRO A 86 10.30 -14.81 -14.45
N LEU A 87 9.70 -14.08 -13.50
CA LEU A 87 10.28 -12.85 -12.96
C LEU A 87 11.54 -13.15 -12.15
N ASP A 88 12.57 -12.33 -12.33
CA ASP A 88 13.81 -12.41 -11.56
C ASP A 88 13.67 -11.65 -10.24
N TYR A 89 13.36 -12.38 -9.17
CA TYR A 89 13.15 -11.84 -7.81
C TYR A 89 14.38 -11.19 -7.20
N SER A 90 15.57 -11.46 -7.72
CA SER A 90 16.81 -10.86 -7.20
C SER A 90 16.87 -9.35 -7.46
N LYS A 91 16.17 -8.88 -8.50
CA LYS A 91 16.11 -7.47 -8.91
C LYS A 91 15.01 -6.66 -8.22
N LEU A 92 14.22 -7.29 -7.35
CA LEU A 92 13.11 -6.66 -6.64
C LEU A 92 13.53 -6.35 -5.20
N THR A 93 13.13 -5.18 -4.72
CA THR A 93 13.19 -4.88 -3.29
C THR A 93 12.13 -5.66 -2.52
N ASP A 94 12.24 -5.73 -1.20
CA ASP A 94 11.24 -6.45 -0.38
C ASP A 94 9.87 -5.74 -0.39
N GLU A 95 9.85 -4.41 -0.52
CA GLU A 95 8.62 -3.64 -0.70
C GLU A 95 7.93 -3.98 -2.03
N GLU A 96 8.70 -4.22 -3.09
CA GLU A 96 8.16 -4.68 -4.39
C GLU A 96 7.63 -6.11 -4.31
N LYS A 97 8.32 -6.99 -3.58
CA LYS A 97 7.85 -8.37 -3.32
C LYS A 97 6.55 -8.37 -2.54
N TYR A 98 6.40 -7.49 -1.54
CA TYR A 98 5.16 -7.32 -0.79
C TYR A 98 3.98 -6.95 -1.70
N VAL A 99 4.18 -5.98 -2.61
CA VAL A 99 3.14 -5.58 -3.57
C VAL A 99 2.83 -6.72 -4.57
N LEU A 100 3.87 -7.42 -5.03
CA LEU A 100 3.73 -8.54 -5.97
C LEU A 100 2.97 -9.72 -5.36
N ASP A 101 3.22 -10.06 -4.10
CA ASP A 101 2.51 -11.10 -3.36
C ASP A 101 1.02 -10.77 -3.21
N GLY A 102 0.70 -9.54 -2.79
CA GLY A 102 -0.67 -9.07 -2.70
C GLY A 102 -1.42 -9.15 -4.04
N ARG A 103 -0.76 -8.78 -5.14
CA ARG A 103 -1.31 -8.92 -6.50
C ARG A 103 -1.59 -10.38 -6.85
N ARG A 104 -0.63 -11.28 -6.65
CA ARG A 104 -0.77 -12.71 -6.94
C ARG A 104 -1.88 -13.37 -6.14
N SER A 105 -2.03 -13.01 -4.86
CA SER A 105 -3.16 -13.44 -4.03
C SER A 105 -4.50 -12.99 -4.62
N SER A 106 -4.59 -11.74 -5.07
CA SER A 106 -5.80 -11.22 -5.73
C SER A 106 -6.12 -11.98 -7.03
N GLU A 107 -5.11 -12.18 -7.89
CA GLU A 107 -5.24 -12.95 -9.14
C GLU A 107 -5.64 -14.41 -8.88
N GLY A 108 -5.09 -15.02 -7.83
CA GLY A 108 -5.48 -16.36 -7.38
C GLY A 108 -6.96 -16.44 -7.00
N ARG A 109 -7.48 -15.44 -6.25
CA ARG A 109 -8.91 -15.37 -5.89
C ARG A 109 -9.79 -15.20 -7.13
N VAL A 110 -9.39 -14.36 -8.08
CA VAL A 110 -10.12 -14.19 -9.35
C VAL A 110 -10.12 -15.51 -10.14
N SER A 111 -8.97 -16.17 -10.25
CA SER A 111 -8.82 -17.46 -10.92
C SER A 111 -9.67 -18.56 -10.28
N GLU A 112 -9.76 -18.60 -8.94
CA GLU A 112 -10.62 -19.54 -8.20
C GLU A 112 -12.10 -19.37 -8.60
N VAL A 113 -12.59 -18.13 -8.65
CA VAL A 113 -13.97 -17.81 -9.04
C VAL A 113 -14.22 -18.18 -10.50
N ILE A 114 -13.32 -17.83 -11.42
CA ILE A 114 -13.42 -18.19 -12.84
C ILE A 114 -13.46 -19.71 -13.00
N ALA A 115 -12.54 -20.44 -12.36
CA ALA A 115 -12.46 -21.89 -12.46
C ALA A 115 -13.73 -22.57 -11.90
N ALA A 116 -14.26 -22.10 -10.77
CA ALA A 116 -15.51 -22.63 -10.21
C ALA A 116 -16.70 -22.38 -11.15
N THR A 117 -16.76 -21.19 -11.78
CA THR A 117 -17.84 -20.80 -12.69
C THR A 117 -17.81 -21.60 -13.98
N VAL A 118 -16.66 -21.61 -14.67
CA VAL A 118 -16.48 -22.30 -15.96
C VAL A 118 -16.63 -23.82 -15.82
N LYS A 119 -16.20 -24.39 -14.68
CA LYS A 119 -16.34 -25.83 -14.41
C LYS A 119 -17.70 -26.22 -13.82
N GLY A 120 -18.65 -25.28 -13.68
CA GLY A 120 -19.99 -25.55 -13.17
C GLY A 120 -20.02 -26.08 -11.73
N ARG A 121 -19.23 -25.48 -10.82
CA ARG A 121 -19.11 -25.91 -9.41
C ARG A 121 -19.83 -24.93 -8.45
N PRO A 122 -21.17 -24.94 -8.37
CA PRO A 122 -21.93 -23.98 -7.57
C PRO A 122 -21.60 -24.05 -6.07
N LYS A 123 -21.37 -25.25 -5.52
CA LYS A 123 -21.00 -25.43 -4.10
C LYS A 123 -19.70 -24.71 -3.72
N VAL A 124 -18.75 -24.57 -4.65
CA VAL A 124 -17.51 -23.82 -4.41
C VAL A 124 -17.81 -22.33 -4.30
N LEU A 125 -18.67 -21.80 -5.18
CA LEU A 125 -19.12 -20.40 -5.12
C LEU A 125 -19.96 -20.11 -3.87
N GLU A 126 -20.81 -21.06 -3.46
CA GLU A 126 -21.56 -20.98 -2.19
C GLU A 126 -20.61 -20.91 -0.99
N SER A 127 -19.56 -21.73 -0.96
CA SER A 127 -18.53 -21.70 0.08
C SER A 127 -17.77 -20.36 0.09
N ILE A 128 -17.35 -19.86 -1.08
CA ILE A 128 -16.67 -18.55 -1.20
C ILE A 128 -17.57 -17.42 -0.70
N SER A 129 -18.83 -17.39 -1.15
CA SER A 129 -19.78 -16.36 -0.76
C SER A 129 -20.13 -16.41 0.73
N SER A 130 -20.26 -17.61 1.30
CA SER A 130 -20.52 -17.79 2.73
C SER A 130 -19.35 -17.31 3.58
N ARG A 131 -18.10 -17.59 3.17
CA ARG A 131 -16.89 -17.06 3.81
C ARG A 131 -16.82 -15.54 3.78
N MET A 132 -17.31 -14.90 2.72
CA MET A 132 -17.37 -13.43 2.65
C MET A 132 -18.50 -12.85 3.51
N ARG A 133 -19.69 -13.46 3.52
CA ARG A 133 -20.80 -13.02 4.38
C ARG A 133 -20.49 -13.16 5.87
N SER A 134 -19.73 -14.19 6.26
CA SER A 134 -19.32 -14.39 7.66
C SER A 134 -18.06 -13.61 8.06
N LYS A 135 -17.39 -12.93 7.11
CA LYS A 135 -16.17 -12.18 7.40
C LYS A 135 -16.51 -10.98 8.27
N GLN A 136 -15.89 -10.93 9.45
CA GLN A 136 -15.96 -9.80 10.37
C GLN A 136 -14.66 -8.99 10.30
N ILE A 137 -14.76 -7.68 10.48
CA ILE A 137 -13.65 -6.74 10.57
C ILE A 137 -13.76 -6.02 11.91
N VAL A 138 -12.66 -5.93 12.64
CA VAL A 138 -12.58 -5.12 13.85
C VAL A 138 -12.26 -3.68 13.45
N VAL A 139 -13.09 -2.73 13.90
CA VAL A 139 -12.93 -1.32 13.60
C VAL A 139 -12.90 -0.50 14.89
N ARG A 140 -12.16 0.61 14.87
CA ARG A 140 -12.18 1.66 15.89
C ARG A 140 -12.88 2.89 15.32
N PHE A 141 -13.90 3.39 16.01
CA PHE A 141 -14.68 4.54 15.55
C PHE A 141 -13.93 5.84 15.81
N VAL A 142 -13.79 6.67 14.78
CA VAL A 142 -13.15 8.00 14.87
C VAL A 142 -14.20 9.07 15.19
N ARG A 143 -15.49 8.78 14.93
CA ARG A 143 -16.63 9.65 15.20
C ARG A 143 -17.80 8.82 15.73
N PRO A 144 -18.70 9.40 16.54
CA PRO A 144 -19.87 8.68 17.03
C PRO A 144 -20.79 8.28 15.87
N ILE A 145 -21.39 7.08 15.97
CA ILE A 145 -22.33 6.53 14.99
C ILE A 145 -23.57 6.03 15.73
N GLU A 146 -24.74 6.35 15.21
CA GLU A 146 -26.01 5.84 15.75
C GLU A 146 -26.16 4.33 15.56
N ALA A 147 -27.13 3.73 16.26
CA ALA A 147 -27.40 2.31 16.09
C ALA A 147 -27.92 2.01 14.67
N PHE A 148 -27.44 0.93 14.06
CA PHE A 148 -27.86 0.48 12.72
C PHE A 148 -28.06 -1.04 12.69
N VAL A 149 -28.66 -1.53 11.61
CA VAL A 149 -28.82 -2.98 11.36
C VAL A 149 -27.81 -3.41 10.30
N GLY A 150 -27.01 -4.41 10.62
CA GLY A 150 -25.99 -4.97 9.73
C GLY A 150 -26.58 -5.87 8.63
N VAL A 151 -25.73 -6.25 7.67
CA VAL A 151 -26.11 -7.17 6.56
C VAL A 151 -26.41 -8.59 7.04
N ASP A 152 -26.00 -8.91 8.26
CA ASP A 152 -26.31 -10.13 8.99
C ASP A 152 -27.61 -10.03 9.81
N MET A 153 -28.37 -8.94 9.66
CA MET A 153 -29.60 -8.61 10.41
C MET A 153 -29.39 -8.35 11.91
N ASN A 154 -28.15 -8.26 12.39
CA ASN A 154 -27.87 -7.90 13.78
C ASN A 154 -27.88 -6.39 13.97
N LYS A 155 -28.31 -5.93 15.16
CA LYS A 155 -28.26 -4.51 15.53
C LYS A 155 -26.90 -4.18 16.13
N TYR A 156 -26.28 -3.11 15.64
CA TYR A 156 -24.99 -2.60 16.06
C TYR A 156 -25.14 -1.19 16.62
N GLY A 157 -24.34 -0.83 17.62
CA GLY A 157 -24.29 0.51 18.20
C GLY A 157 -25.44 0.86 19.15
N PRO A 158 -25.57 2.14 19.54
CA PRO A 158 -24.74 3.26 19.08
C PRO A 158 -23.29 3.14 19.56
N PHE A 159 -22.36 3.71 18.80
CA PHE A 159 -20.93 3.72 19.12
C PHE A 159 -20.44 5.15 19.33
N GLN A 160 -19.55 5.34 20.30
CA GLN A 160 -18.87 6.59 20.59
C GLN A 160 -17.49 6.65 19.93
N GLN A 161 -16.85 7.81 20.01
CA GLN A 161 -15.48 7.96 19.56
C GLN A 161 -14.54 7.06 20.38
N GLU A 162 -13.58 6.45 19.71
CA GLU A 162 -12.63 5.46 20.24
C GLU A 162 -13.22 4.09 20.60
N ASP A 163 -14.55 3.88 20.47
CA ASP A 163 -15.13 2.55 20.63
C ASP A 163 -14.57 1.57 19.60
N VAL A 164 -14.47 0.30 19.99
CA VAL A 164 -14.03 -0.79 19.13
C VAL A 164 -15.13 -1.83 18.99
N ALA A 165 -15.45 -2.21 17.77
CA ALA A 165 -16.45 -3.24 17.48
C ALA A 165 -16.03 -4.14 16.33
N SER A 166 -16.55 -5.37 16.35
CA SER A 166 -16.47 -6.30 15.21
C SER A 166 -17.73 -6.13 14.37
N LEU A 167 -17.57 -5.80 13.09
CA LEU A 167 -18.67 -5.56 12.15
C LEU A 167 -18.53 -6.47 10.93
N PRO A 168 -19.65 -6.84 10.27
CA PRO A 168 -19.62 -7.54 8.99
C PRO A 168 -18.80 -6.78 7.95
N PHE A 169 -18.12 -7.51 7.06
CA PHE A 169 -17.20 -6.96 6.06
C PHE A 169 -17.79 -5.76 5.29
N GLU A 170 -19.02 -5.88 4.81
CA GLU A 170 -19.68 -4.85 4.01
C GLU A 170 -19.95 -3.58 4.84
N ASN A 171 -20.55 -3.72 6.02
CA ASN A 171 -20.81 -2.60 6.92
C ASN A 171 -19.51 -1.91 7.36
N ALA A 172 -18.49 -2.68 7.72
CA ALA A 172 -17.19 -2.16 8.12
C ALA A 172 -16.55 -1.33 6.99
N ARG A 173 -16.54 -1.86 5.76
CA ARG A 173 -15.95 -1.16 4.61
C ARG A 173 -16.67 0.15 4.32
N SER A 174 -18.01 0.17 4.31
CA SER A 174 -18.77 1.41 4.10
C SER A 174 -18.46 2.49 5.15
N ILE A 175 -18.31 2.11 6.42
CA ILE A 175 -18.01 3.06 7.50
C ILE A 175 -16.56 3.57 7.43
N ILE A 176 -15.61 2.70 7.10
CA ILE A 176 -14.19 3.06 6.94
C ILE A 176 -14.02 4.00 5.74
N GLU A 177 -14.62 3.68 4.59
CA GLU A 177 -14.56 4.51 3.38
C GLU A 177 -15.27 5.86 3.58
N GLY A 178 -16.31 5.88 4.41
CA GLY A 178 -16.96 7.12 4.88
C GLY A 178 -16.14 7.94 5.89
N GLY A 179 -14.97 7.45 6.32
CA GLY A 179 -14.07 8.15 7.24
C GLY A 179 -14.54 8.20 8.69
N ALA A 180 -15.51 7.37 9.07
CA ALA A 180 -16.07 7.34 10.43
C ALA A 180 -15.41 6.28 11.33
N ALA A 181 -14.66 5.34 10.77
CA ALA A 181 -13.88 4.34 11.51
C ALA A 181 -12.57 3.98 10.79
N VAL A 182 -11.65 3.33 11.52
CA VAL A 182 -10.41 2.75 10.99
C VAL A 182 -10.32 1.27 11.33
N GLU A 183 -9.81 0.47 10.40
CA GLU A 183 -9.60 -0.98 10.60
C GLU A 183 -8.48 -1.22 11.62
N VAL A 184 -8.73 -2.08 12.60
CA VAL A 184 -7.76 -2.48 13.62
C VAL A 184 -7.31 -3.90 13.32
N HIS A 185 -6.00 -4.10 13.22
CA HIS A 185 -5.38 -5.42 13.12
C HIS A 185 -4.93 -5.82 14.52
N VAL A 186 -5.54 -6.86 15.07
CA VAL A 186 -5.04 -7.51 16.28
C VAL A 186 -3.95 -8.46 15.82
N GLU A 187 -2.70 -8.15 16.13
CA GLU A 187 -1.57 -9.08 15.98
C GLU A 187 -1.66 -10.21 17.01
#